data_AF-A0A6J8EMR4-F1
#
_entry.id   AF-A0A6J8EMR4-F1
#
_cell.length_a   1.000
_cell.length_b   1.000
_cell.length_c   1.000
_cell.angle_alpha   90.00
_cell.angle_beta   90.00
_cell.angle_gamma   90.00
#
_symmetry.space_group_name_H-M   'P 1'
#
loop_
_entity.id
_entity.type
_entity.pdbx_description
1 polymer ?
#
loop_
_entity_poly.entity_id
_entity_poly.type
_entity_poly.pdbx_seq_one_letter_code
_entity_poly.pdbx_strand_id
1 'polypeptide(L)'
;MSHRWTNVIKDDNIDNSVDMGNMRDSVDMDNMRQELQQCKASMTQIKQDFISLQDNFTQIQEKIENFTKVMNGSIKNARDDFLHLKRDMKILNGMQDILDHRYITYSETVFLLLVGLILEPLILFLIAYQFFPWRNGFYGSQDSNHDGTHDTHDSPCAQVPVQHLIKPKRWTILDQIDKTRYELEESICILSFHVETQDLHHRIITSAFQQEEVEIKPFLLEKTDPDVLDIPRCQFIFVFVDFNETNVILENQGDKRLVTVQACMKMGADVFVIYTRDRDSSHLGDGMLYNKDLSAFTGHFLLKELTAKNRGLSVNDTFTPYQKSHIKGVVLKK
;
A
#
# COMPACT_ATOMS: atom_id res chain seq x y z
N MET A 1 -41.50 -5.77 -25.87
CA MET A 1 -42.66 -4.88 -25.76
C MET A 1 -43.12 -4.54 -27.17
N SER A 2 -44.27 -5.07 -27.58
CA SER A 2 -44.80 -4.99 -28.95
C SER A 2 -45.88 -3.91 -29.01
N HIS A 3 -45.67 -2.85 -29.77
CA HIS A 3 -46.67 -1.82 -30.01
C HIS A 3 -47.26 -1.96 -31.42
N ARG A 4 -48.53 -2.39 -31.42
CA ARG A 4 -49.41 -2.60 -32.56
C ARG A 4 -49.98 -1.24 -32.97
N TRP A 5 -49.56 -0.73 -34.12
CA TRP A 5 -50.17 0.43 -34.75
C TRP A 5 -51.26 -0.04 -35.74
N THR A 6 -52.51 0.16 -35.37
CA THR A 6 -53.67 0.08 -36.26
C THR A 6 -54.18 1.49 -36.48
N ASN A 7 -53.99 2.04 -37.68
CA ASN A 7 -54.69 3.26 -38.08
C ASN A 7 -55.73 2.95 -39.16
N VAL A 8 -56.95 3.27 -38.75
CA VAL A 8 -58.21 3.27 -39.49
C VAL A 8 -58.21 4.50 -40.40
N ILE A 9 -58.45 4.31 -41.70
CA ILE A 9 -58.83 5.38 -42.60
C ILE A 9 -60.30 5.16 -42.94
N LYS A 10 -61.14 6.14 -42.57
CA LYS A 10 -62.54 6.22 -42.96
C LYS A 10 -62.61 6.90 -44.33
N ASP A 11 -63.26 6.24 -45.28
CA ASP A 11 -63.73 6.84 -46.52
C ASP A 11 -64.93 7.76 -46.21
N ASP A 12 -64.81 9.04 -46.52
CA ASP A 12 -65.96 9.93 -46.64
C ASP A 12 -66.13 10.35 -48.10
N ASN A 13 -67.37 10.14 -48.54
CA ASN A 13 -67.95 10.31 -49.85
C ASN A 13 -68.17 11.80 -50.14
N ILE A 14 -67.69 12.34 -51.27
CA ILE A 14 -68.06 13.67 -51.74
C ILE A 14 -68.41 13.61 -53.23
N ASP A 15 -69.62 14.08 -53.50
CA ASP A 15 -70.33 14.10 -54.77
C ASP A 15 -69.90 15.25 -55.68
N ASN A 16 -70.08 15.02 -56.99
CA ASN A 16 -69.63 15.84 -58.11
C ASN A 16 -70.29 17.22 -58.23
N SER A 17 -69.53 18.22 -58.70
CA SER A 17 -70.06 19.32 -59.52
C SER A 17 -68.97 20.19 -60.19
N VAL A 18 -68.97 20.09 -61.53
CA VAL A 18 -68.67 21.12 -62.56
C VAL A 18 -67.22 21.45 -62.92
N ASP A 19 -66.96 21.00 -64.14
CA ASP A 19 -65.91 21.21 -65.14
C ASP A 19 -65.71 22.67 -65.58
N MET A 20 -64.44 23.11 -65.60
CA MET A 20 -63.80 24.09 -66.53
C MET A 20 -62.41 24.53 -65.98
N GLY A 21 -61.55 23.58 -65.63
CA GLY A 21 -60.15 23.79 -65.18
C GLY A 21 -59.17 22.69 -65.66
N ASN A 22 -59.58 21.92 -66.67
CA ASN A 22 -59.23 20.51 -66.86
C ASN A 22 -57.85 20.22 -67.52
N MET A 23 -56.89 21.15 -67.45
CA MET A 23 -55.52 20.91 -67.96
C MET A 23 -54.41 21.27 -66.96
N ARG A 24 -54.68 22.07 -65.93
CA ARG A 24 -53.70 22.36 -64.88
C ARG A 24 -53.72 21.31 -63.78
N ASP A 25 -54.90 20.83 -63.41
CA ASP A 25 -55.07 19.84 -62.34
C ASP A 25 -54.59 18.42 -62.74
N SER A 26 -54.56 18.12 -64.05
CA SER A 26 -54.01 16.84 -64.55
C SER A 26 -52.50 16.73 -64.37
N VAL A 27 -51.77 17.84 -64.52
CA VAL A 27 -50.29 17.84 -64.41
C VAL A 27 -49.86 17.70 -62.94
N ASP A 28 -50.61 18.32 -62.02
CA ASP A 28 -50.35 18.19 -60.57
C ASP A 28 -50.63 16.77 -60.05
N MET A 29 -51.64 16.08 -60.58
CA MET A 29 -51.95 14.70 -60.20
C MET A 29 -50.87 13.70 -60.65
N ASP A 30 -50.27 13.90 -61.83
CA ASP A 30 -49.17 13.05 -62.31
C ASP A 30 -47.89 13.24 -61.50
N ASN A 31 -47.56 14.49 -61.14
CA ASN A 31 -46.42 14.79 -60.26
C ASN A 31 -46.61 14.16 -58.87
N MET A 32 -47.82 14.29 -58.29
CA MET A 32 -48.13 13.70 -56.99
C MET A 32 -48.07 12.16 -57.03
N ARG A 33 -48.49 11.54 -58.14
CA ARG A 33 -48.38 10.09 -58.33
C ARG A 33 -46.92 9.64 -58.43
N GLN A 34 -46.06 10.43 -59.09
CA GLN A 34 -44.64 10.17 -59.19
C GLN A 34 -43.95 10.28 -57.82
N GLU A 35 -44.26 11.33 -57.04
CA GLU A 35 -43.77 11.48 -55.67
C GLU A 35 -44.24 10.34 -54.76
N LEU A 36 -45.50 9.90 -54.89
CA LEU A 36 -46.03 8.75 -54.15
C LEU A 36 -45.28 7.44 -54.51
N GLN A 37 -44.99 7.22 -55.78
CA GLN A 37 -44.22 6.06 -56.23
C GLN A 37 -42.77 6.11 -55.72
N GLN A 38 -42.13 7.28 -55.76
CA GLN A 38 -40.80 7.50 -55.22
C GLN A 38 -40.78 7.25 -53.70
N CYS A 39 -41.76 7.79 -52.97
CA CYS A 39 -41.92 7.56 -51.53
C CYS A 39 -42.09 6.06 -51.21
N LYS A 40 -42.87 5.34 -52.02
CA LYS A 40 -43.06 3.88 -51.87
C LYS A 40 -41.76 3.10 -52.11
N ALA A 41 -40.97 3.50 -53.10
CA ALA A 41 -39.66 2.90 -53.38
C ALA A 41 -38.69 3.15 -52.22
N SER A 42 -38.58 4.38 -51.74
CA SER A 42 -37.74 4.74 -50.58
C SER A 42 -38.15 3.98 -49.32
N MET A 43 -39.46 3.83 -49.06
CA MET A 43 -39.96 3.09 -47.90
C MET A 43 -39.67 1.59 -47.98
N THR A 44 -39.67 1.03 -49.19
CA THR A 44 -39.27 -0.37 -49.42
C THR A 44 -37.77 -0.55 -49.18
N GLN A 45 -36.95 0.41 -49.62
CA GLN A 45 -35.51 0.40 -49.37
C GLN A 45 -35.20 0.50 -47.87
N ILE A 46 -35.81 1.44 -47.15
CA ILE A 46 -35.64 1.59 -45.69
C ILE A 46 -36.01 0.30 -44.96
N LYS A 47 -37.09 -0.37 -45.39
CA LYS A 47 -37.49 -1.66 -44.82
C LYS A 47 -36.42 -2.73 -45.03
N GLN A 48 -35.80 -2.77 -46.21
CA GLN A 48 -34.72 -3.71 -46.51
C GLN A 48 -33.46 -3.42 -45.69
N ASP A 49 -33.09 -2.15 -45.56
CA ASP A 49 -31.95 -1.73 -44.75
C ASP A 49 -32.17 -2.08 -43.27
N PHE A 50 -33.40 -1.93 -42.77
CA PHE A 50 -33.76 -2.30 -41.40
C PHE A 50 -33.63 -3.81 -41.15
N ILE A 51 -34.04 -4.65 -42.11
CA ILE A 51 -33.87 -6.11 -42.03
C ILE A 51 -32.37 -6.46 -41.99
N SER A 52 -31.57 -5.87 -42.88
CA SER A 52 -30.12 -6.09 -42.87
C SER A 52 -29.45 -5.64 -41.57
N LEU A 53 -29.90 -4.52 -40.99
CA LEU A 53 -29.41 -4.04 -39.71
C LEU A 53 -29.77 -5.02 -38.57
N GLN A 54 -30.97 -5.60 -38.59
CA GLN A 54 -31.41 -6.59 -37.62
C GLN A 54 -30.56 -7.88 -37.70
N ASP A 55 -30.22 -8.32 -38.91
CA ASP A 55 -29.33 -9.47 -39.12
C ASP A 55 -27.91 -9.20 -38.58
N ASN A 56 -27.37 -8.00 -38.85
CA ASN A 56 -26.07 -7.58 -38.31
C ASN A 56 -26.06 -7.54 -36.79
N PHE A 57 -27.14 -7.05 -36.18
CA PHE A 57 -27.27 -7.00 -34.72
C PHE A 57 -27.29 -8.41 -34.12
N THR A 58 -27.99 -9.34 -34.77
CA THR A 58 -28.05 -10.76 -34.35
C THR A 58 -26.66 -11.41 -34.42
N GLN A 59 -25.89 -11.17 -35.49
CA GLN A 59 -24.52 -11.66 -35.61
C GLN A 59 -23.57 -11.08 -34.54
N ILE A 60 -23.75 -9.80 -34.18
CA ILE A 60 -22.97 -9.16 -33.12
C ILE A 60 -23.29 -9.81 -31.77
N GLN A 61 -24.57 -10.06 -31.48
CA GLN A 61 -24.96 -10.75 -30.23
C GLN A 61 -24.32 -12.14 -30.13
N GLU A 62 -24.36 -12.94 -31.20
CA GLU A 62 -23.74 -14.26 -31.22
C GLU A 62 -22.22 -14.20 -30.98
N LYS A 63 -21.53 -13.21 -31.59
CA LYS A 63 -20.10 -13.00 -31.36
C LYS A 63 -19.79 -12.60 -29.92
N ILE A 64 -20.62 -11.76 -29.30
CA ILE A 64 -20.46 -11.34 -27.89
C ILE A 64 -20.67 -12.53 -26.95
N GLU A 65 -21.67 -13.37 -27.20
CA GLU A 65 -21.90 -14.59 -26.41
C GLU A 65 -20.74 -15.57 -26.51
N ASN A 66 -20.25 -15.82 -27.72
CA ASN A 66 -19.08 -16.66 -27.96
C ASN A 66 -17.82 -16.10 -27.28
N PHE A 67 -17.58 -14.78 -27.39
CA PHE A 67 -16.46 -14.13 -26.71
C PHE A 67 -16.56 -14.24 -25.18
N THR A 68 -17.75 -14.02 -24.63
CA THR A 68 -18.01 -14.15 -23.18
C THR A 68 -17.73 -15.58 -22.70
N LYS A 69 -18.09 -16.59 -23.48
CA LYS A 69 -17.82 -18.00 -23.18
C LYS A 69 -16.32 -18.30 -23.17
N VAL A 70 -15.56 -17.79 -24.13
CA VAL A 70 -14.09 -17.94 -24.21
C VAL A 70 -13.42 -17.25 -23.01
N MET A 71 -13.80 -16.01 -22.72
CA MET A 71 -13.29 -15.25 -21.57
C MET A 71 -13.52 -15.97 -20.25
N ASN A 72 -14.74 -16.48 -20.01
CA ASN A 72 -15.05 -17.22 -18.79
C ASN A 72 -14.22 -18.50 -18.64
N GLY A 73 -13.93 -19.20 -19.75
CA GLY A 73 -13.02 -20.34 -19.75
C GLY A 73 -11.59 -19.94 -19.37
N SER A 74 -11.08 -18.85 -19.97
CA SER A 74 -9.73 -18.34 -19.68
C SER A 74 -9.58 -17.86 -18.23
N ILE A 75 -10.58 -17.15 -17.69
CA ILE A 75 -10.59 -16.70 -16.29
C ILE A 75 -10.59 -17.90 -15.33
N LYS A 76 -11.35 -18.96 -15.65
CA LYS A 76 -11.37 -20.17 -14.83
C LYS A 76 -10.00 -20.85 -14.81
N ASN A 77 -9.35 -20.99 -15.97
CA ASN A 77 -8.01 -21.58 -16.05
C ASN A 77 -6.98 -20.73 -15.28
N ALA A 78 -6.99 -19.41 -15.46
CA ALA A 78 -6.08 -18.51 -14.72
C ALA A 78 -6.29 -18.58 -13.20
N ARG A 79 -7.56 -18.74 -12.75
CA ARG A 79 -7.88 -18.96 -11.34
C ARG A 79 -7.30 -20.28 -10.81
N ASP A 80 -7.40 -21.35 -11.60
CA ASP A 80 -6.87 -22.66 -11.23
C ASP A 80 -5.33 -22.62 -11.18
N ASP A 81 -4.68 -21.96 -12.15
CA ASP A 81 -3.23 -21.74 -12.16
C ASP A 81 -2.75 -20.93 -10.94
N PHE A 82 -3.50 -19.89 -10.56
CA PHE A 82 -3.19 -19.09 -9.36
C PHE A 82 -3.32 -19.92 -8.08
N LEU A 83 -4.30 -20.82 -8.00
CA LEU A 83 -4.45 -21.73 -6.85
C LEU A 83 -3.29 -22.74 -6.76
N HIS A 84 -2.81 -23.24 -7.90
CA HIS A 84 -1.61 -24.06 -7.97
C HIS A 84 -0.37 -23.28 -7.51
N LEU A 85 -0.15 -22.07 -8.03
CA LEU A 85 0.96 -21.21 -7.63
C LEU A 85 0.94 -20.91 -6.12
N LYS A 86 -0.24 -20.62 -5.56
CA LYS A 86 -0.40 -20.38 -4.11
C LYS A 86 -0.03 -21.61 -3.28
N ARG A 87 -0.33 -22.82 -3.76
CA ARG A 87 0.06 -24.07 -3.11
C ARG A 87 1.59 -24.25 -3.15
N ASP A 88 2.21 -24.00 -4.30
CA ASP A 88 3.66 -24.13 -4.48
C ASP A 88 4.44 -23.13 -3.62
N MET A 89 3.96 -21.88 -3.55
CA MET A 89 4.55 -20.85 -2.68
C MET A 89 4.47 -21.25 -1.20
N LYS A 90 3.38 -21.89 -0.77
CA LYS A 90 3.25 -22.41 0.60
C LYS A 90 4.24 -23.54 0.88
N ILE A 91 4.50 -24.41 -0.10
CA ILE A 91 5.52 -25.47 0.02
C ILE A 91 6.91 -24.84 0.12
N LEU A 92 7.20 -23.85 -0.72
CA LEU A 92 8.49 -23.14 -0.73
C LEU A 92 8.77 -22.46 0.61
N ASN A 93 7.78 -21.76 1.18
CA ASN A 93 7.91 -21.15 2.50
C ASN A 93 8.15 -22.20 3.60
N GLY A 94 7.48 -23.35 3.54
CA GLY A 94 7.74 -24.45 4.48
C GLY A 94 9.15 -25.03 4.34
N MET A 95 9.72 -25.05 3.13
CA MET A 95 11.12 -25.46 2.91
C MET A 95 12.12 -24.42 3.46
N GLN A 96 11.81 -23.13 3.32
CA GLN A 96 12.61 -22.05 3.89
C GLN A 96 12.70 -22.18 5.42
N ASP A 97 11.58 -22.42 6.09
CA ASP A 97 11.55 -22.65 7.55
C ASP A 97 12.42 -23.85 7.97
N ILE A 98 12.43 -24.92 7.17
CA ILE A 98 13.26 -26.11 7.42
C ILE A 98 14.75 -25.78 7.22
N LEU A 99 15.09 -24.99 6.21
CA LEU A 99 16.47 -24.55 5.93
C LEU A 99 16.99 -23.64 7.03
N ASP A 100 16.19 -22.68 7.48
CA ASP A 100 16.55 -21.75 8.56
C ASP A 100 16.73 -22.50 9.88
N HIS A 101 15.85 -23.45 10.19
CA HIS A 101 16.00 -24.29 11.38
C HIS A 101 17.28 -25.14 11.32
N ARG A 102 17.60 -25.74 10.17
CA ARG A 102 18.85 -26.51 10.02
C ARG A 102 20.09 -25.61 10.16
N TYR A 103 20.06 -24.42 9.57
CA TYR A 103 21.18 -23.48 9.63
C TYR A 103 21.49 -23.08 11.08
N ILE A 104 20.46 -22.78 11.88
CA ILE A 104 20.61 -22.46 13.31
C ILE A 104 21.27 -23.63 14.05
N THR A 105 20.77 -24.86 13.88
CA THR A 105 21.33 -26.04 14.56
C THR A 105 22.78 -26.33 14.16
N TYR A 106 23.14 -26.16 12.88
CA TYR A 106 24.53 -26.31 12.44
C TYR A 106 25.44 -25.23 13.04
N SER A 107 24.97 -23.97 13.07
CA SER A 107 25.75 -22.86 13.60
C SER A 107 26.06 -23.03 15.11
N GLU A 108 25.09 -23.50 15.90
CA GLU A 108 25.28 -23.79 17.33
C GLU A 108 26.28 -24.92 17.56
N THR A 109 26.20 -26.00 16.77
CA THR A 109 27.09 -27.15 16.91
C THR A 109 28.54 -26.77 16.56
N VAL A 110 28.73 -26.00 15.48
CA VAL A 110 30.05 -25.51 15.07
C VAL A 110 30.60 -24.51 16.09
N PHE A 111 29.76 -23.64 16.63
CA PHE A 111 30.15 -22.69 17.68
C PHE A 111 30.63 -23.41 18.95
N LEU A 112 29.88 -24.43 19.42
CA LEU A 112 30.27 -25.22 20.59
C LEU A 112 31.59 -25.97 20.38
N LEU A 113 31.82 -26.52 19.18
CA LEU A 113 33.09 -27.15 18.83
C LEU A 113 34.26 -26.17 18.86
N LEU A 114 34.08 -24.97 18.30
CA LEU A 114 35.11 -23.92 18.32
C LEU A 114 35.43 -23.45 19.74
N VAL A 115 34.40 -23.23 20.57
CA VAL A 115 34.59 -22.85 21.98
C VAL A 115 35.32 -23.95 22.75
N GLY A 116 34.97 -25.22 22.54
CA GLY A 116 35.66 -26.36 23.13
C GLY A 116 37.15 -26.41 22.75
N LEU A 117 37.45 -26.21 21.47
CA LEU A 117 38.82 -26.17 20.94
C LEU A 117 39.69 -25.06 21.54
N ILE A 118 39.10 -23.94 21.96
CA ILE A 118 39.82 -22.82 22.58
C ILE A 118 39.94 -23.02 24.10
N LEU A 119 38.91 -23.56 24.76
CA LEU A 119 38.92 -23.74 26.21
C LEU A 119 39.88 -24.85 26.66
N GLU A 120 39.98 -25.94 25.92
CA GLU A 120 40.87 -27.06 26.25
C GLU A 120 42.34 -26.64 26.42
N PRO A 121 42.99 -25.96 25.44
CA PRO A 121 44.36 -25.49 25.61
C PRO A 121 44.49 -24.40 26.68
N LEU A 122 43.47 -23.57 26.90
CA LEU A 122 43.48 -22.55 27.96
C LEU A 122 43.48 -23.18 29.36
N ILE A 123 42.69 -24.23 29.57
CA ILE A 123 42.67 -24.99 30.83
C ILE A 123 44.03 -25.67 31.05
N LEU A 124 44.59 -26.32 30.03
CA LEU A 124 45.92 -26.93 30.11
C LEU A 124 47.01 -25.90 30.40
N PHE A 125 46.92 -24.71 29.78
CA PHE A 125 47.82 -23.59 30.05
C PHE A 125 47.70 -23.11 31.50
N LEU A 126 46.49 -22.95 32.04
CA LEU A 126 46.28 -22.54 33.43
C LEU A 126 46.81 -23.58 34.43
N ILE A 127 46.63 -24.88 34.14
CA ILE A 127 47.20 -25.96 34.95
C ILE A 127 48.72 -25.88 34.90
N ALA A 128 49.32 -25.81 33.71
CA ALA A 128 50.78 -25.69 33.55
C ALA A 128 51.35 -24.43 34.23
N TYR A 129 50.62 -23.31 34.16
CA TYR A 129 50.99 -22.05 34.79
C TYR A 129 51.07 -22.15 36.32
N GLN A 130 50.26 -23.00 36.96
CA GLN A 130 50.38 -23.24 38.41
C GLN A 130 51.71 -23.92 38.80
N PHE A 131 52.34 -24.65 37.88
CA PHE A 131 53.61 -25.34 38.12
C PHE A 131 54.85 -24.48 37.80
N PHE A 132 54.68 -23.26 37.26
CA PHE A 132 55.82 -22.40 36.94
C PHE A 132 56.40 -21.75 38.23
N PRO A 133 57.70 -21.96 38.54
CA PRO A 133 58.33 -21.50 39.79
C PRO A 133 58.36 -19.98 40.01
N TRP A 134 58.10 -19.19 38.97
CA TRP A 134 58.22 -17.73 39.01
C TRP A 134 57.15 -17.05 39.89
N ARG A 135 56.06 -17.75 40.23
CA ARG A 135 54.96 -17.25 41.05
C ARG A 135 55.32 -17.07 42.54
N ASN A 136 56.34 -17.77 43.04
CA ASN A 136 56.74 -17.69 44.45
C ASN A 136 57.69 -16.51 44.76
N GLY A 137 58.07 -15.69 43.76
CA GLY A 137 59.02 -14.59 43.93
C GLY A 137 58.41 -13.20 44.19
N PHE A 138 57.08 -13.06 44.20
CA PHE A 138 56.41 -11.74 44.23
C PHE A 138 55.45 -11.55 45.41
N TYR A 139 55.71 -12.22 46.54
CA TYR A 139 55.21 -11.74 47.84
C TYR A 139 56.31 -10.89 48.48
N GLY A 140 56.40 -9.66 47.99
CA GLY A 140 57.21 -8.61 48.59
C GLY A 140 56.73 -8.33 50.01
N SER A 141 57.71 -8.36 50.91
CA SER A 141 57.70 -7.84 52.27
C SER A 141 56.79 -6.63 52.47
N GLN A 142 55.84 -6.76 53.38
CA GLN A 142 55.21 -5.61 54.03
C GLN A 142 55.08 -5.92 55.53
N ASP A 143 56.24 -5.94 56.20
CA ASP A 143 56.31 -5.78 57.64
C ASP A 143 56.09 -4.31 57.97
N SER A 144 54.93 -3.97 58.50
CA SER A 144 54.79 -2.78 59.34
C SER A 144 53.79 -3.08 60.45
N ASN A 145 54.35 -3.40 61.60
CA ASN A 145 53.70 -3.29 62.90
C ASN A 145 53.18 -1.86 63.08
N HIS A 146 51.88 -1.70 63.27
CA HIS A 146 51.40 -0.70 64.23
C HIS A 146 50.06 -1.14 64.83
N ASP A 147 50.18 -1.53 66.09
CA ASP A 147 49.15 -1.56 67.10
C ASP A 147 48.57 -0.15 67.30
N GLY A 148 47.25 -0.06 67.42
CA GLY A 148 46.50 1.18 67.35
C GLY A 148 45.00 0.93 67.45
N THR A 149 44.58 0.53 68.65
CA THR A 149 43.21 0.59 69.14
C THR A 149 42.63 2.00 68.93
N HIS A 150 41.49 2.11 68.24
CA HIS A 150 40.45 3.07 68.60
C HIS A 150 39.12 2.72 67.92
N ASP A 151 38.11 2.53 68.77
CA ASP A 151 36.69 2.52 68.44
C ASP A 151 36.29 3.78 67.67
N THR A 152 35.51 3.65 66.58
CA THR A 152 34.19 4.29 66.47
C THR A 152 33.46 3.93 65.17
N HIS A 153 32.19 3.58 65.36
CA HIS A 153 31.02 3.87 64.53
C HIS A 153 30.89 3.33 63.08
N ASP A 154 29.72 2.71 62.91
CA ASP A 154 28.85 2.66 61.74
C ASP A 154 28.92 1.48 60.74
N SER A 155 27.85 0.68 60.84
CA SER A 155 27.16 -0.08 59.80
C SER A 155 27.75 -1.37 59.22
N PRO A 156 26.95 -2.45 59.26
CA PRO A 156 26.78 -3.38 58.14
C PRO A 156 25.29 -3.44 57.75
N CYS A 157 24.86 -2.89 56.62
CA CYS A 157 25.12 -3.42 55.27
C CYS A 157 24.94 -4.94 55.20
N ALA A 158 23.69 -5.39 55.37
CA ALA A 158 23.26 -6.71 54.92
C ALA A 158 23.26 -6.72 53.38
N GLN A 159 24.42 -7.02 52.80
CA GLN A 159 24.55 -7.32 51.38
C GLN A 159 23.97 -8.72 51.14
N VAL A 160 22.69 -8.74 50.81
CA VAL A 160 22.10 -9.82 50.02
C VAL A 160 22.87 -9.86 48.70
N PRO A 161 23.33 -11.03 48.21
CA PRO A 161 23.88 -11.12 46.88
C PRO A 161 22.72 -10.90 45.90
N VAL A 162 22.54 -9.65 45.48
CA VAL A 162 21.70 -9.29 44.34
C VAL A 162 22.40 -9.90 43.13
N GLN A 163 22.06 -11.14 42.83
CA GLN A 163 22.16 -11.67 41.48
C GLN A 163 21.28 -10.75 40.63
N HIS A 164 21.88 -9.67 40.15
CA HIS A 164 21.36 -8.86 39.08
C HIS A 164 21.17 -9.83 37.92
N LEU A 165 19.94 -10.32 37.78
CA LEU A 165 19.39 -10.78 36.52
C LEU A 165 19.72 -9.68 35.51
N ILE A 166 20.79 -9.90 34.74
CA ILE A 166 21.02 -9.21 33.48
C ILE A 166 19.88 -9.69 32.61
N LYS A 167 18.70 -9.06 32.74
CA LYS A 167 17.60 -9.28 31.82
C LYS A 167 18.17 -8.92 30.44
N PRO A 168 18.19 -9.85 29.48
CA PRO A 168 18.69 -9.55 28.15
C PRO A 168 17.93 -8.32 27.65
N LYS A 169 18.66 -7.26 27.32
CA LYS A 169 18.09 -6.03 26.77
C LYS A 169 17.37 -6.42 25.48
N ARG A 170 16.04 -6.51 25.53
CA ARG A 170 15.21 -6.69 24.33
C ARG A 170 15.42 -5.43 23.49
N TRP A 171 16.08 -5.59 22.35
CA TRP A 171 16.30 -4.52 21.39
C TRP A 171 14.94 -4.13 20.83
N THR A 172 14.58 -2.85 20.90
CA THR A 172 13.37 -2.37 20.22
C THR A 172 13.64 -2.33 18.71
N ILE A 173 12.61 -2.42 17.87
CA ILE A 173 12.75 -2.28 16.40
C ILE A 173 13.47 -0.99 16.04
N LEU A 174 13.15 0.10 16.76
CA LEU A 174 13.81 1.39 16.60
C LEU A 174 15.32 1.31 16.86
N ASP A 175 15.79 0.49 17.79
CA ASP A 175 17.24 0.32 18.06
C ASP A 175 17.96 -0.43 16.92
N GLN A 176 17.25 -1.26 16.16
CA GLN A 176 17.80 -2.01 15.03
C GLN A 176 17.97 -1.13 13.79
N ILE A 177 17.07 -0.16 13.60
CA ILE A 177 17.11 0.80 12.48
C ILE A 177 18.37 1.67 12.52
N ASP A 178 18.83 2.08 13.71
CA ASP A 178 20.04 2.91 13.87
C ASP A 178 21.33 2.23 13.36
N LYS A 179 21.37 0.90 13.36
CA LYS A 179 22.56 0.12 13.01
C LYS A 179 22.79 -0.04 11.52
N THR A 180 21.82 0.29 10.68
CA THR A 180 21.84 0.03 9.23
C THR A 180 21.73 1.33 8.45
N ARG A 181 22.58 2.33 8.73
CA ARG A 181 22.64 3.58 7.95
C ARG A 181 23.21 3.32 6.55
N TYR A 182 22.37 2.85 5.65
CA TYR A 182 22.61 2.87 4.21
C TYR A 182 22.05 4.17 3.62
N GLU A 183 22.59 4.59 2.48
CA GLU A 183 22.10 5.74 1.73
C GLU A 183 20.65 5.50 1.29
N LEU A 184 19.81 6.55 1.34
CA LEU A 184 18.44 6.48 0.86
C LEU A 184 18.41 6.63 -0.65
N GLU A 185 17.60 5.81 -1.30
CA GLU A 185 17.38 5.87 -2.74
C GLU A 185 16.48 7.08 -3.09
N GLU A 186 16.75 7.73 -4.22
CA GLU A 186 15.93 8.81 -4.78
C GLU A 186 14.63 8.27 -5.38
N SER A 187 13.79 7.71 -4.52
CA SER A 187 12.52 7.08 -4.87
C SER A 187 11.45 7.39 -3.85
N ILE A 188 10.21 7.04 -4.20
CA ILE A 188 9.02 7.18 -3.36
C ILE A 188 8.57 5.81 -2.87
N CYS A 189 8.39 5.64 -1.55
CA CYS A 189 7.68 4.50 -0.98
C CYS A 189 6.22 4.87 -0.68
N ILE A 190 5.29 4.01 -1.10
CA ILE A 190 3.88 4.10 -0.73
C ILE A 190 3.59 3.02 0.30
N LEU A 191 3.48 3.42 1.57
CA LEU A 191 3.27 2.49 2.66
C LEU A 191 1.78 2.39 3.00
N SER A 192 1.23 1.18 2.85
CA SER A 192 -0.17 0.84 3.15
C SER A 192 -0.24 -0.17 4.30
N PHE A 193 -1.31 -0.13 5.09
CA PHE A 193 -1.54 -1.11 6.19
C PHE A 193 -2.60 -2.16 5.87
N HIS A 194 -3.31 -2.00 4.75
CA HIS A 194 -4.43 -2.83 4.33
C HIS A 194 -4.31 -3.11 2.82
N VAL A 195 -4.50 -4.37 2.43
CA VAL A 195 -4.40 -4.78 1.03
C VAL A 195 -5.54 -4.20 0.20
N GLU A 196 -6.71 -4.01 0.81
CA GLU A 196 -7.93 -3.52 0.17
C GLU A 196 -7.83 -2.05 -0.27
N THR A 197 -6.91 -1.29 0.30
CA THR A 197 -6.73 0.15 0.03
C THR A 197 -5.44 0.46 -0.71
N GLN A 198 -4.57 -0.54 -0.92
CA GLN A 198 -3.28 -0.36 -1.59
C GLN A 198 -3.42 0.24 -3.00
N ASP A 199 -4.38 -0.25 -3.80
CA ASP A 199 -4.65 0.27 -5.15
C ASP A 199 -5.08 1.75 -5.13
N LEU A 200 -5.87 2.13 -4.12
CA LEU A 200 -6.29 3.52 -3.93
C LEU A 200 -5.07 4.39 -3.61
N HIS A 201 -4.22 3.96 -2.67
CA HIS A 201 -3.02 4.69 -2.27
C HIS A 201 -2.04 4.88 -3.43
N HIS A 202 -1.79 3.79 -4.18
CA HIS A 202 -0.97 3.83 -5.38
C HIS A 202 -1.53 4.82 -6.40
N ARG A 203 -2.84 4.77 -6.68
CA ARG A 203 -3.49 5.71 -7.60
C ARG A 203 -3.38 7.16 -7.15
N ILE A 204 -3.55 7.44 -5.85
CA ILE A 204 -3.45 8.80 -5.29
C ILE A 204 -2.06 9.39 -5.59
N ILE A 205 -0.99 8.67 -5.23
CA ILE A 205 0.39 9.14 -5.45
C ILE A 205 0.70 9.22 -6.95
N THR A 206 0.43 8.17 -7.72
CA THR A 206 0.74 8.16 -9.15
C THR A 206 0.01 9.28 -9.89
N SER A 207 -1.21 9.66 -9.45
CA SER A 207 -1.95 10.82 -10.01
C SER A 207 -1.26 12.18 -9.78
N ALA A 208 -0.37 12.28 -8.79
CA ALA A 208 0.45 13.46 -8.56
C ALA A 208 1.69 13.48 -9.45
N PHE A 209 2.19 12.34 -9.92
CA PHE A 209 3.46 12.21 -10.64
C PHE A 209 3.35 11.68 -12.08
N GLN A 210 2.15 11.65 -12.68
CA GLN A 210 1.89 11.06 -14.02
C GLN A 210 2.83 11.50 -15.16
N GLN A 211 3.49 12.64 -15.03
CA GLN A 211 4.35 13.23 -16.07
C GLN A 211 5.84 13.24 -15.68
N GLU A 212 6.20 12.66 -14.52
CA GLU A 212 7.54 12.72 -13.96
C GLU A 212 8.15 11.32 -13.91
N GLU A 213 9.44 11.20 -14.21
CA GLU A 213 10.17 9.94 -14.03
C GLU A 213 10.60 9.80 -12.57
N VAL A 214 9.68 9.35 -11.72
CA VAL A 214 9.97 9.04 -10.31
C VAL A 214 9.68 7.57 -10.04
N GLU A 215 10.65 6.86 -9.48
CA GLU A 215 10.46 5.47 -9.08
C GLU A 215 9.52 5.39 -7.87
N ILE A 216 8.42 4.65 -8.00
CA ILE A 216 7.41 4.48 -6.96
C ILE A 216 7.36 3.02 -6.53
N LYS A 217 7.61 2.77 -5.25
CA LYS A 217 7.66 1.44 -4.63
C LYS A 217 6.46 1.25 -3.70
N PRO A 218 5.42 0.50 -4.09
CA PRO A 218 4.36 0.16 -3.17
C PRO A 218 4.87 -0.84 -2.11
N PHE A 219 4.50 -0.62 -0.86
CA PHE A 219 4.83 -1.50 0.26
C PHE A 219 3.60 -1.72 1.15
N LEU A 220 3.29 -2.98 1.43
CA LEU A 220 2.19 -3.38 2.31
C LEU A 220 2.76 -3.89 3.63
N LEU A 221 2.38 -3.25 4.72
CA LEU A 221 2.76 -3.65 6.07
C LEU A 221 1.65 -4.51 6.70
N GLU A 222 1.78 -5.83 6.56
CA GLU A 222 0.79 -6.80 7.07
C GLU A 222 0.96 -7.08 8.58
N LYS A 223 2.19 -7.27 9.05
CA LYS A 223 2.53 -7.56 10.45
C LYS A 223 3.31 -6.41 11.09
N THR A 224 3.43 -6.43 12.42
CA THR A 224 3.86 -5.24 13.17
C THR A 224 5.37 -5.06 13.29
N ASP A 225 6.15 -6.12 13.45
CA ASP A 225 7.49 -5.97 14.02
C ASP A 225 8.66 -6.27 13.06
N PRO A 226 8.71 -7.44 12.37
CA PRO A 226 9.79 -7.71 11.41
C PRO A 226 9.62 -6.88 10.13
N ASP A 227 8.38 -6.75 9.63
CA ASP A 227 8.08 -6.12 8.35
C ASP A 227 8.50 -4.63 8.27
N VAL A 228 8.61 -3.93 9.42
CA VAL A 228 9.06 -2.53 9.47
C VAL A 228 10.53 -2.40 9.05
N LEU A 229 11.33 -3.44 9.27
CA LEU A 229 12.73 -3.47 8.83
C LEU A 229 12.87 -3.71 7.32
N ASP A 230 11.83 -4.23 6.68
CA ASP A 230 11.78 -4.53 5.24
C ASP A 230 11.24 -3.35 4.42
N ILE A 231 10.86 -2.24 5.07
CA ILE A 231 10.40 -1.03 4.37
C ILE A 231 11.51 -0.54 3.42
N PRO A 232 11.20 -0.33 2.13
CA PRO A 232 12.15 0.20 1.17
C PRO A 232 12.79 1.52 1.65
N ARG A 233 14.11 1.63 1.48
CA ARG A 233 14.91 2.80 1.88
C ARG A 233 14.78 3.95 0.89
N CYS A 234 13.56 4.44 0.74
CA CYS A 234 13.23 5.56 -0.12
C CYS A 234 13.45 6.90 0.60
N GLN A 235 13.90 7.92 -0.15
CA GLN A 235 14.05 9.28 0.37
C GLN A 235 12.70 9.86 0.81
N PHE A 236 11.62 9.54 0.11
CA PHE A 236 10.27 9.98 0.44
C PHE A 236 9.39 8.77 0.79
N ILE A 237 8.71 8.82 1.93
CA ILE A 237 7.80 7.74 2.35
C ILE A 237 6.43 8.35 2.63
N PHE A 238 5.42 7.92 1.87
CA PHE A 238 4.02 8.30 2.07
C PHE A 238 3.31 7.20 2.83
N VAL A 239 3.04 7.45 4.12
CA VAL A 239 2.33 6.55 5.01
C VAL A 239 0.84 6.85 4.94
N PHE A 240 0.10 5.90 4.38
CA PHE A 240 -1.34 6.01 4.21
C PHE A 240 -2.08 5.46 5.43
N VAL A 241 -2.99 6.25 5.98
CA VAL A 241 -3.87 5.84 7.07
C VAL A 241 -5.32 5.94 6.59
N ASP A 242 -5.99 4.80 6.53
CA ASP A 242 -7.39 4.72 6.12
C ASP A 242 -8.36 5.30 7.15
N PHE A 243 -9.43 5.93 6.65
CA PHE A 243 -10.55 6.42 7.46
C PHE A 243 -11.09 5.36 8.42
N ASN A 244 -11.37 5.79 9.64
CA ASN A 244 -12.13 5.02 10.63
C ASN A 244 -13.19 5.91 11.29
N GLU A 245 -14.23 5.30 11.86
CA GLU A 245 -15.34 6.02 12.52
C GLU A 245 -14.88 6.88 13.70
N THR A 246 -13.74 6.55 14.29
CA THR A 246 -13.15 7.23 15.44
C THR A 246 -12.21 8.38 15.05
N ASN A 247 -11.97 8.60 13.74
CA ASN A 247 -11.00 9.57 13.19
C ASN A 247 -9.61 9.48 13.82
N VAL A 248 -9.18 8.28 14.20
CA VAL A 248 -7.86 8.06 14.77
C VAL A 248 -6.86 7.76 13.66
N ILE A 249 -5.97 8.73 13.46
CA ILE A 249 -4.92 8.67 12.45
C ILE A 249 -3.70 7.89 12.98
N LEU A 250 -3.22 8.25 14.17
CA LEU A 250 -2.19 7.53 14.90
C LEU A 250 -2.70 7.36 16.35
N GLU A 251 -2.86 6.12 16.78
CA GLU A 251 -3.20 5.79 18.16
C GLU A 251 -1.97 5.96 19.07
N ASN A 252 -2.22 5.93 20.39
CA ASN A 252 -1.17 6.02 21.40
C ASN A 252 -0.32 4.74 21.46
N GLN A 253 0.66 4.71 22.37
CA GLN A 253 1.72 3.69 22.50
C GLN A 253 1.30 2.27 22.11
N GLY A 254 2.04 1.67 21.17
CA GLY A 254 1.80 0.31 20.68
C GLY A 254 1.08 0.25 19.33
N ASP A 255 0.56 1.37 18.81
CA ASP A 255 0.02 1.41 17.45
C ASP A 255 1.12 1.14 16.41
N LYS A 256 0.89 0.13 15.59
CA LYS A 256 1.74 -0.21 14.45
C LYS A 256 1.96 0.97 13.52
N ARG A 257 0.95 1.82 13.33
CA ARG A 257 1.04 3.00 12.46
C ARG A 257 2.01 4.02 13.04
N LEU A 258 1.90 4.29 14.34
CA LEU A 258 2.79 5.20 15.06
C LEU A 258 4.24 4.70 15.01
N VAL A 259 4.47 3.42 15.35
CA VAL A 259 5.80 2.80 15.34
C VAL A 259 6.41 2.85 13.94
N THR A 260 5.61 2.60 12.90
CA THR A 260 6.06 2.65 11.51
C THR A 260 6.49 4.05 11.10
N VAL A 261 5.69 5.09 11.41
CA VAL A 261 6.06 6.48 11.10
C VAL A 261 7.36 6.86 11.81
N GLN A 262 7.50 6.50 13.09
CA GLN A 262 8.73 6.75 13.86
C GLN A 262 9.94 6.01 13.28
N ALA A 263 9.76 4.76 12.87
CA ALA A 263 10.79 3.96 12.21
C ALA A 263 11.25 4.62 10.90
N CYS A 264 10.32 5.02 10.04
CA CYS A 264 10.61 5.72 8.79
C CYS A 264 11.36 7.04 9.00
N MET A 265 10.94 7.84 9.98
CA MET A 265 11.66 9.07 10.34
C MET A 265 13.06 8.78 10.86
N LYS A 266 13.23 7.72 11.65
CA LYS A 266 14.53 7.30 12.20
C LYS A 266 15.48 6.77 11.11
N MET A 267 14.95 6.22 10.01
CA MET A 267 15.74 5.90 8.81
C MET A 267 16.27 7.14 8.07
N GLY A 268 15.80 8.34 8.41
CA GLY A 268 16.19 9.60 7.77
C GLY A 268 15.33 9.98 6.56
N ALA A 269 14.27 9.22 6.27
CA ALA A 269 13.35 9.53 5.18
C ALA A 269 12.51 10.77 5.47
N ASP A 270 12.09 11.47 4.42
CA ASP A 270 11.10 12.55 4.50
C ASP A 270 9.70 11.93 4.45
N VAL A 271 9.06 11.86 5.62
CA VAL A 271 7.82 11.10 5.82
C VAL A 271 6.60 12.01 5.69
N PHE A 272 5.66 11.60 4.86
CA PHE A 272 4.33 12.18 4.74
C PHE A 272 3.31 11.24 5.38
N VAL A 273 2.37 11.78 6.17
CA VAL A 273 1.22 11.03 6.67
C VAL A 273 -0.03 11.52 5.96
N ILE A 274 -0.71 10.60 5.27
CA ILE A 274 -1.91 10.88 4.48
C ILE A 274 -3.10 10.15 5.10
N TYR A 275 -4.08 10.90 5.60
CA TYR A 275 -5.37 10.36 6.00
C TYR A 275 -6.31 10.27 4.80
N THR A 276 -6.75 9.08 4.42
CA THR A 276 -7.58 8.85 3.21
C THR A 276 -9.05 8.68 3.53
N ARG A 277 -9.90 8.85 2.51
CA ARG A 277 -11.37 8.72 2.58
C ARG A 277 -12.03 9.72 3.52
N ASP A 278 -11.36 10.83 3.82
CA ASP A 278 -11.98 11.97 4.50
C ASP A 278 -12.84 12.74 3.50
N ARG A 279 -14.17 12.64 3.63
CA ARG A 279 -15.12 13.22 2.68
C ARG A 279 -15.00 14.74 2.60
N ASP A 280 -14.72 15.39 3.72
CA ASP A 280 -14.59 16.84 3.79
C ASP A 280 -13.30 17.32 3.13
N SER A 281 -12.34 16.41 2.90
CA SER A 281 -11.12 16.71 2.14
C SER A 281 -11.35 16.85 0.62
N SER A 282 -12.54 16.52 0.09
CA SER A 282 -12.87 16.79 -1.31
C SER A 282 -13.02 18.28 -1.62
N HIS A 283 -13.26 19.12 -0.60
CA HIS A 283 -13.52 20.55 -0.75
C HIS A 283 -12.55 21.40 0.09
N LEU A 284 -11.31 20.95 0.27
CA LEU A 284 -10.29 21.74 0.94
C LEU A 284 -10.12 23.08 0.23
N GLY A 285 -10.14 24.16 1.00
CA GLY A 285 -9.85 25.50 0.48
C GLY A 285 -8.43 25.61 -0.06
N ASP A 286 -8.21 26.58 -0.94
CA ASP A 286 -6.88 26.88 -1.47
C ASP A 286 -5.86 27.08 -0.35
N GLY A 287 -4.67 26.49 -0.51
CA GLY A 287 -3.61 26.58 0.49
C GLY A 287 -3.68 25.52 1.60
N MET A 288 -4.75 24.72 1.68
CA MET A 288 -4.90 23.72 2.74
C MET A 288 -4.38 22.35 2.30
N LEU A 289 -3.61 21.70 3.18
CA LEU A 289 -3.10 20.34 2.97
C LEU A 289 -3.95 19.28 3.65
N TYR A 290 -4.73 19.65 4.66
CA TYR A 290 -5.57 18.75 5.42
C TYR A 290 -6.83 19.47 5.93
N ASN A 291 -7.84 18.70 6.31
CA ASN A 291 -9.08 19.15 6.90
C ASN A 291 -8.85 19.59 8.36
N LYS A 292 -9.15 20.85 8.67
CA LYS A 292 -8.92 21.44 10.00
C LYS A 292 -9.83 20.86 11.08
N ASP A 293 -10.94 20.25 10.70
CA ASP A 293 -11.89 19.63 11.63
C ASP A 293 -11.36 18.30 12.19
N LEU A 294 -10.31 17.74 11.58
CA LEU A 294 -9.59 16.58 12.10
C LEU A 294 -8.68 16.99 13.26
N SER A 295 -9.23 16.92 14.48
CA SER A 295 -8.51 17.24 15.71
C SER A 295 -7.23 16.41 15.92
N ALA A 296 -7.13 15.23 15.29
CA ALA A 296 -5.92 14.40 15.33
C ALA A 296 -4.67 15.14 14.78
N PHE A 297 -4.79 15.96 13.73
CA PHE A 297 -3.67 16.72 13.17
C PHE A 297 -3.14 17.81 14.12
N THR A 298 -3.99 18.31 15.03
CA THR A 298 -3.62 19.35 15.98
C THR A 298 -3.29 18.80 17.37
N GLY A 299 -3.90 17.67 17.76
CA GLY A 299 -3.79 17.05 19.07
C GLY A 299 -2.68 16.00 19.19
N HIS A 300 -2.37 15.25 18.14
CA HIS A 300 -1.37 14.18 18.21
C HIS A 300 0.05 14.74 18.03
N PHE A 301 0.97 14.47 18.97
CA PHE A 301 2.30 15.08 19.01
C PHE A 301 3.08 14.90 17.69
N LEU A 302 3.06 13.70 17.11
CA LEU A 302 3.79 13.39 15.88
C LEU A 302 3.14 14.03 14.66
N LEU A 303 1.81 14.07 14.61
CA LEU A 303 1.10 14.68 13.48
C LEU A 303 1.25 16.19 13.52
N LYS A 304 1.28 16.78 14.71
CA LYS A 304 1.58 18.20 14.90
C LYS A 304 2.98 18.54 14.39
N GLU A 305 3.99 17.71 14.66
CA GLU A 305 5.34 17.88 14.13
C GLU A 305 5.37 17.78 12.59
N LEU A 306 4.76 16.73 12.03
CA LEU A 306 4.71 16.54 10.57
C LEU A 306 3.93 17.67 9.88
N THR A 307 2.84 18.12 10.47
CA THR A 307 2.03 19.22 9.95
C THR A 307 2.80 20.54 9.98
N ALA A 308 3.58 20.80 11.03
CA ALA A 308 4.46 21.97 11.07
C ALA A 308 5.51 21.96 9.94
N LYS A 309 5.89 20.78 9.44
CA LYS A 309 6.76 20.60 8.27
C LYS A 309 5.99 20.50 6.94
N ASN A 310 4.68 20.75 6.94
CA ASN A 310 3.80 20.56 5.78
C ASN A 310 3.85 19.13 5.21
N ARG A 311 3.85 18.13 6.10
CA ARG A 311 3.88 16.68 5.78
C ARG A 311 2.63 15.91 6.23
N GLY A 312 1.70 16.58 6.90
CA GLY A 312 0.38 16.03 7.22
C GLY A 312 -0.64 16.40 6.14
N LEU A 313 -1.31 15.40 5.57
CA LEU A 313 -2.33 15.59 4.54
C LEU A 313 -3.59 14.79 4.85
N SER A 314 -4.74 15.30 4.42
CA SER A 314 -5.96 14.50 4.32
C SER A 314 -6.56 14.59 2.92
N VAL A 315 -7.11 13.48 2.45
CA VAL A 315 -7.66 13.33 1.10
C VAL A 315 -8.89 12.45 1.15
N ASN A 316 -9.81 12.63 0.20
CA ASN A 316 -10.89 11.67 0.01
C ASN A 316 -10.38 10.48 -0.83
N ASP A 317 -10.27 10.70 -2.14
CA ASP A 317 -9.87 9.69 -3.12
C ASP A 317 -8.74 10.16 -4.06
N THR A 318 -8.47 11.46 -4.07
CA THR A 318 -7.53 12.15 -4.95
C THR A 318 -6.96 13.38 -4.26
N PHE A 319 -5.76 13.81 -4.68
CA PHE A 319 -5.22 15.09 -4.23
C PHE A 319 -5.90 16.26 -4.93
N THR A 320 -6.12 17.33 -4.18
CA THR A 320 -6.45 18.64 -4.75
C THR A 320 -5.30 19.19 -5.60
N PRO A 321 -5.57 20.13 -6.53
CA PRO A 321 -4.50 20.76 -7.31
C PRO A 321 -3.39 21.36 -6.44
N TYR A 322 -3.75 22.02 -5.34
CA TYR A 322 -2.79 22.60 -4.40
C TYR A 322 -1.91 21.51 -3.75
N GLN A 323 -2.50 20.43 -3.25
CA GLN A 323 -1.75 19.31 -2.67
C GLN A 323 -0.79 18.68 -3.68
N LYS A 324 -1.21 18.50 -4.94
CA LYS A 324 -0.34 17.99 -6.01
C LYS A 324 0.86 18.91 -6.24
N SER A 325 0.61 20.21 -6.39
CA SER A 325 1.68 21.21 -6.58
C SER A 325 2.64 21.25 -5.39
N HIS A 326 2.12 21.15 -4.16
CA HIS A 326 2.94 21.12 -2.94
C HIS A 326 3.83 19.88 -2.91
N ILE A 327 3.27 18.69 -3.08
CA ILE A 327 4.02 17.43 -3.04
C ILE A 327 5.08 17.40 -4.14
N LYS A 328 4.72 17.75 -5.38
CA LYS A 328 5.69 17.88 -6.48
C LYS A 328 6.80 18.87 -6.13
N GLY A 329 6.44 20.02 -5.58
CA GLY A 329 7.37 21.06 -5.19
C GLY A 329 8.35 20.63 -4.10
N VAL A 330 7.99 19.65 -3.26
CA VAL A 330 8.88 19.07 -2.26
C VAL A 330 9.76 17.97 -2.86
N VAL A 331 9.16 17.06 -3.64
CA VAL A 331 9.84 15.88 -4.15
C VAL A 331 10.81 16.21 -5.30
N LEU A 332 10.43 17.12 -6.20
CA LEU A 332 11.18 17.39 -7.44
C LEU A 332 12.16 18.57 -7.34
N LYS A 333 12.08 19.43 -6.32
CA LYS A 333 12.93 20.64 -6.21
C LYS A 333 14.27 20.39 -5.51
N LYS A 334 14.80 19.17 -5.57
CA LYS A 334 16.12 18.87 -5.03
C LYS A 334 17.17 18.82 -6.12
#